data_AF-A0A428Q046-F1
#
_entry.id   AF-A0A428Q046-F1
#
_cell.length_a   1.000
_cell.length_b   1.000
_cell.length_c   1.000
_cell.angle_alpha   90.00
_cell.angle_beta   90.00
_cell.angle_gamma   90.00
#
_symmetry.space_group_name_H-M   'P 1'
#
loop_
_entity.id
_entity.type
_entity.pdbx_description
1 polymer ?
#
loop_
_entity_poly.entity_id
_entity_poly.type
_entity_poly.pdbx_seq_one_letter_code
_entity_poly.pdbx_strand_id
1 'polypeptide(L)'
;MTLLSNLSPPLIQKALSQQMSVLDLFLPGFTNITSAASQILSGNLTGYTHLMCILALAAFLKPYIFELRDWFIEHCIILDEKQKGSLIRELRDFLDPETRRWYSEHSMSYKQGYLLHGPPGTGKSSFSLSIAGELGMDIYVVSIPSTNDQMLKGLFAGLPDRCVVLLEDIDAAGATCSRDSGPEDSDSDTDSRSRRRGVTLSGLLNVLDGVASQEDRVLIMTTNHPKKLDEALTRPGRVDFKVEFQLADRGIAREIYRFMFGQLGRDVTEHGQPEGCDGEVERQAKEFAAMVPESEFSPAEIMSYLLRHRRCPAAAIKNCGQWADNLLREKKAKKIALKDGRKNQRG
;
A
#
# COMPACT_ATOMS: atom_id res chain seq x y z
N MET A 1 36.76 5.49 36.21
CA MET A 1 37.89 4.56 35.98
C MET A 1 38.12 3.69 37.22
N THR A 2 37.22 2.76 37.55
CA THR A 2 37.42 1.91 38.75
C THR A 2 36.59 0.61 38.78
N LEU A 3 36.20 0.05 37.62
CA LEU A 3 35.45 -1.22 37.57
C LEU A 3 36.03 -2.29 36.63
N LEU A 4 37.24 -2.09 36.09
CA LEU A 4 37.86 -3.05 35.15
C LEU A 4 39.21 -3.61 35.64
N SER A 5 39.65 -3.32 36.86
CA SER A 5 40.95 -3.77 37.36
C SER A 5 40.95 -5.16 38.03
N ASN A 6 39.78 -5.81 38.19
CA ASN A 6 39.66 -7.07 38.94
C ASN A 6 39.26 -8.28 38.09
N LEU A 7 39.32 -8.19 36.76
CA LEU A 7 39.05 -9.33 35.89
C LEU A 7 40.37 -9.96 35.44
N SER A 8 40.52 -11.26 35.71
CA SER A 8 41.68 -12.06 35.31
C SER A 8 41.90 -12.02 33.79
N PRO A 9 43.17 -12.03 33.30
CA PRO A 9 43.51 -11.90 31.88
C PRO A 9 42.69 -12.76 30.88
N PRO A 10 42.34 -14.03 31.17
CA PRO A 10 41.59 -14.85 30.21
C PRO A 10 40.14 -14.40 29.99
N LEU A 11 39.54 -13.61 30.89
CA LEU A 11 38.17 -13.09 30.73
C LEU A 11 38.12 -11.88 29.79
N ILE A 12 39.16 -11.04 29.81
CA ILE A 12 39.30 -9.89 28.89
C ILE A 12 39.57 -10.40 27.47
N GLN A 13 40.39 -11.45 27.33
CA GLN A 13 40.68 -12.06 26.04
C GLN A 13 39.46 -12.79 25.44
N LYS A 14 38.60 -13.39 26.26
CA LYS A 14 37.35 -14.04 25.82
C LYS A 14 36.26 -13.03 25.44
N ALA A 15 36.23 -11.85 26.06
CA ALA A 15 35.33 -10.76 25.70
C ALA A 15 35.74 -10.05 24.40
N LEU A 16 37.05 -9.98 24.10
CA LEU A 16 37.58 -9.37 22.87
C LEU A 16 37.60 -10.33 21.67
N SER A 17 37.46 -11.65 21.87
CA SER A 17 37.48 -12.64 20.79
C SER A 17 36.12 -12.96 20.17
N GLN A 18 35.01 -12.45 20.72
CA GLN A 18 33.71 -12.57 20.07
C GLN A 18 33.54 -11.44 19.04
N GLN A 19 33.94 -11.70 17.80
CA GLN A 19 33.40 -10.93 16.68
C GLN A 19 31.88 -11.16 16.66
N MET A 20 31.13 -10.21 17.19
CA MET A 20 29.68 -10.19 17.02
C MET A 20 29.38 -9.95 15.54
N SER A 21 28.68 -10.89 14.91
CA SER A 21 28.14 -10.70 13.58
C SER A 21 27.15 -9.54 13.60
N VAL A 22 27.27 -8.61 12.65
CA VAL A 22 26.37 -7.44 12.50
C VAL A 22 24.89 -7.86 12.38
N LEU A 23 24.63 -9.10 11.95
CA LEU A 23 23.29 -9.67 11.86
C LEU A 23 22.62 -9.96 13.22
N ASP A 24 23.37 -10.22 14.29
CA ASP A 24 22.81 -10.39 15.64
C ASP A 24 22.33 -9.07 16.26
N LEU A 25 22.72 -7.93 15.68
CA LEU A 25 22.25 -6.60 16.09
C LEU A 25 20.81 -6.33 15.61
N PHE A 26 20.39 -6.97 14.52
CA PHE A 26 19.07 -6.79 13.90
C PHE A 26 18.09 -7.93 14.18
N LEU A 27 18.60 -9.14 14.48
CA LEU A 27 17.80 -10.30 14.85
C LEU A 27 18.49 -11.04 16.01
N PRO A 28 18.07 -10.83 17.26
CA PRO A 28 18.65 -11.50 18.40
C PRO A 28 18.55 -13.03 18.24
N GLY A 29 19.68 -13.73 18.10
CA GLY A 29 19.75 -15.19 17.97
C GLY A 29 19.96 -15.72 16.55
N PHE A 30 20.28 -14.86 15.56
CA PHE A 30 20.56 -15.28 14.20
C PHE A 30 21.79 -16.22 14.10
N THR A 31 22.82 -15.99 14.92
CA THR A 31 23.98 -16.89 15.00
C THR A 31 23.64 -18.29 15.54
N ASN A 32 22.61 -18.41 16.38
CA ASN A 32 22.11 -19.71 16.83
C ASN A 32 21.47 -20.50 15.67
N ILE A 33 20.80 -19.83 14.73
CA ILE A 33 20.18 -20.45 13.55
C ILE A 33 21.25 -21.00 12.61
N THR A 34 22.35 -20.28 12.39
CA THR A 34 23.46 -20.74 11.54
C THR A 34 24.21 -21.92 12.19
N SER A 35 24.36 -21.89 13.53
CA SER A 35 24.94 -23.01 14.28
C SER A 35 24.04 -24.25 14.27
N ALA A 36 22.72 -24.08 14.32
CA ALA A 36 21.74 -25.17 14.24
C ALA A 36 21.72 -25.82 12.85
N ALA A 37 21.82 -25.03 11.77
CA ALA A 37 21.95 -25.54 10.40
C ALA A 37 23.22 -26.39 10.21
N SER A 38 24.35 -25.97 10.80
CA SER A 38 25.60 -26.75 10.80
C SER A 38 25.51 -28.02 11.67
N GLN A 39 24.77 -27.99 12.78
CA GLN A 39 24.56 -29.15 13.66
C GLN A 39 23.58 -30.18 13.07
N ILE A 40 22.58 -29.76 12.30
CA ILE A 40 21.66 -30.67 11.56
C ILE A 40 22.42 -31.50 10.54
N LEU A 41 23.44 -30.93 9.87
CA LEU A 41 24.31 -31.65 8.95
C LEU A 41 25.20 -32.70 9.64
N SER A 42 25.37 -32.59 10.96
CA SER A 42 26.20 -33.48 11.79
C SER A 42 25.44 -34.59 12.52
N GLY A 43 24.11 -34.70 12.32
CA GLY A 43 23.31 -35.81 12.85
C GLY A 43 23.01 -35.78 14.35
N ASN A 44 23.03 -34.60 14.99
CA ASN A 44 22.78 -34.48 16.43
C ASN A 44 21.28 -34.29 16.76
N LEU A 45 20.77 -35.04 17.74
CA LEU A 45 19.34 -35.13 18.11
C LEU A 45 18.73 -33.78 18.55
N THR A 46 19.57 -32.87 19.05
CA THR A 46 19.23 -31.49 19.42
C THR A 46 18.89 -30.60 18.21
N GLY A 47 19.46 -30.85 17.03
CA GLY A 47 19.13 -30.11 15.81
C GLY A 47 17.72 -30.39 15.32
N TYR A 48 17.29 -31.65 15.42
CA TYR A 48 15.93 -32.07 15.07
C TYR A 48 14.88 -31.50 16.03
N THR A 49 15.17 -31.41 17.32
CA THR A 49 14.25 -30.81 18.30
C THR A 49 14.08 -29.30 18.07
N HIS A 50 15.15 -28.57 17.76
CA HIS A 50 15.03 -27.15 17.37
C HIS A 50 14.26 -26.96 16.06
N LEU A 51 14.51 -27.79 15.04
CA LEU A 51 13.75 -27.74 13.79
C LEU A 51 12.26 -28.04 14.02
N MET A 52 11.95 -29.05 14.83
CA MET A 52 10.57 -29.40 15.19
C MET A 52 9.90 -28.29 16.02
N CYS A 53 10.61 -27.62 16.92
CA CYS A 53 10.08 -26.47 17.64
C CYS A 53 9.81 -25.28 16.72
N ILE A 54 10.68 -24.98 15.76
CA ILE A 54 10.45 -23.91 14.78
C ILE A 54 9.27 -24.26 13.86
N LEU A 55 9.20 -25.50 13.37
CA LEU A 55 8.08 -25.98 12.56
C LEU A 55 6.77 -25.99 13.34
N ALA A 56 6.79 -26.37 14.62
CA ALA A 56 5.63 -26.33 15.50
C ALA A 56 5.20 -24.88 15.79
N LEU A 57 6.14 -23.96 16.04
CA LEU A 57 5.86 -22.54 16.24
C LEU A 57 5.29 -21.92 14.96
N ALA A 58 5.87 -22.22 13.79
CA ALA A 58 5.37 -21.77 12.50
C ALA A 58 3.98 -22.34 12.18
N ALA A 59 3.73 -23.62 12.51
CA ALA A 59 2.42 -24.25 12.36
C ALA A 59 1.39 -23.66 13.34
N PHE A 60 1.81 -23.27 14.55
CA PHE A 60 0.96 -22.66 15.57
C PHE A 60 0.68 -21.18 15.31
N LEU A 61 1.63 -20.46 14.70
CA LEU A 61 1.48 -19.06 14.27
C LEU A 61 0.74 -18.95 12.93
N LYS A 62 0.70 -20.01 12.12
CA LYS A 62 0.02 -20.03 10.82
C LYS A 62 -1.44 -19.56 10.90
N PRO A 63 -2.29 -20.09 11.80
CA PRO A 63 -3.68 -19.64 11.94
C PRO A 63 -3.76 -18.15 12.29
N TYR A 64 -2.91 -17.68 13.20
CA TYR A 64 -2.90 -16.27 13.63
C TYR A 64 -2.43 -15.31 12.52
N ILE A 65 -1.45 -15.70 11.70
CA ILE A 65 -1.00 -14.89 10.55
C ILE A 65 -2.08 -14.84 9.47
N PHE A 66 -2.75 -15.97 9.21
CA PHE A 66 -3.87 -16.02 8.26
C PHE A 66 -5.07 -15.21 8.75
N GLU A 67 -5.44 -15.32 10.04
CA GLU A 67 -6.50 -14.49 10.64
C GLU A 67 -6.15 -13.00 10.64
N LEU A 68 -4.91 -12.60 10.92
CA LEU A 68 -4.48 -11.20 10.85
C LEU A 68 -4.52 -10.65 9.42
N ARG A 69 -4.15 -11.48 8.43
CA ARG A 69 -4.17 -11.12 7.01
C ARG A 69 -5.60 -10.95 6.52
N ASP A 70 -6.45 -11.94 6.75
CA ASP A 70 -7.84 -11.92 6.32
C ASP A 70 -8.60 -10.79 7.05
N TRP A 71 -8.30 -10.54 8.34
CA TRP A 71 -8.83 -9.41 9.11
C TRP A 71 -8.39 -8.06 8.55
N PHE A 72 -7.10 -7.87 8.23
CA PHE A 72 -6.59 -6.63 7.64
C PHE A 72 -7.23 -6.35 6.28
N ILE A 73 -7.51 -7.37 5.48
CA ILE A 73 -8.11 -7.21 4.15
C ILE A 73 -9.59 -6.91 4.24
N GLU A 74 -10.32 -7.60 5.12
CA GLU A 74 -11.74 -7.36 5.32
C GLU A 74 -12.00 -5.95 5.88
N HIS A 75 -11.14 -5.46 6.79
CA HIS A 75 -11.41 -4.23 7.55
C HIS A 75 -10.60 -3.00 7.13
N CYS A 76 -9.44 -3.13 6.48
CA CYS A 76 -8.56 -1.98 6.20
C CYS A 76 -8.89 -1.27 4.87
N ILE A 77 -9.73 -1.85 4.03
CA ILE A 77 -10.12 -1.29 2.73
C ILE A 77 -11.61 -1.03 2.73
N ILE A 78 -11.99 0.26 2.75
CA ILE A 78 -13.38 0.64 2.62
C ILE A 78 -13.70 0.88 1.13
N LEU A 79 -13.94 -0.21 0.41
CA LEU A 79 -14.44 -0.26 -0.96
C LEU A 79 -15.78 -1.02 -0.96
N ASP A 80 -16.63 -0.84 -1.97
CA ASP A 80 -17.83 -1.66 -2.12
C ASP A 80 -17.46 -3.15 -2.15
N GLU A 81 -18.10 -3.95 -1.29
CA GLU A 81 -17.79 -5.38 -1.09
C GLU A 81 -17.93 -6.19 -2.38
N LYS A 82 -18.87 -5.80 -3.27
CA LYS A 82 -19.04 -6.46 -4.56
C LYS A 82 -17.85 -6.20 -5.49
N GLN A 83 -17.40 -4.95 -5.59
CA GLN A 83 -16.25 -4.57 -6.43
C GLN A 83 -14.98 -5.25 -5.93
N LYS A 84 -14.74 -5.21 -4.61
CA LYS A 84 -13.61 -5.87 -3.95
C LYS A 84 -13.61 -7.38 -4.22
N GLY A 85 -14.74 -8.05 -4.00
CA GLY A 85 -14.89 -9.49 -4.23
C GLY A 85 -14.71 -9.90 -5.68
N SER A 86 -15.18 -9.10 -6.64
CA SER A 86 -14.94 -9.35 -8.08
C SER A 86 -13.45 -9.25 -8.41
N LEU A 87 -12.80 -8.19 -7.95
CA LEU A 87 -11.39 -7.93 -8.25
C LEU A 87 -10.46 -9.00 -7.67
N ILE A 88 -10.68 -9.39 -6.41
CA ILE A 88 -9.88 -10.44 -5.77
C ILE A 88 -10.09 -11.77 -6.48
N ARG A 89 -11.32 -12.07 -6.93
CA ARG A 89 -11.61 -13.29 -7.70
C ARG A 89 -10.87 -13.29 -9.02
N GLU A 90 -10.90 -12.19 -9.76
CA GLU A 90 -10.18 -12.02 -11.04
C GLU A 90 -8.67 -12.12 -10.85
N LEU A 91 -8.11 -11.54 -9.79
CA LEU A 91 -6.69 -11.65 -9.47
C LEU A 91 -6.28 -13.08 -9.14
N ARG A 92 -7.11 -13.80 -8.37
CA ARG A 92 -6.86 -15.22 -8.04
C ARG A 92 -6.95 -16.10 -9.27
N ASP A 93 -7.94 -15.85 -10.13
CA ASP A 93 -8.13 -16.56 -11.41
C ASP A 93 -6.96 -16.33 -12.36
N PHE A 94 -6.49 -15.09 -12.47
CA PHE A 94 -5.30 -14.77 -13.25
C PHE A 94 -4.08 -15.55 -12.76
N LEU A 95 -3.83 -15.58 -11.44
CA LEU A 95 -2.71 -16.27 -10.83
C LEU A 95 -2.84 -17.80 -10.79
N ASP A 96 -3.97 -18.35 -11.24
CA ASP A 96 -4.15 -19.80 -11.33
C ASP A 96 -3.14 -20.39 -12.34
N PRO A 97 -2.38 -21.44 -11.96
CA PRO A 97 -1.48 -22.14 -12.86
C PRO A 97 -2.15 -22.63 -14.16
N GLU A 98 -3.45 -22.97 -14.12
CA GLU A 98 -4.22 -23.36 -15.31
C GLU A 98 -4.42 -22.19 -16.26
N THR A 99 -4.82 -21.02 -15.74
CA THR A 99 -4.96 -19.79 -16.53
C THR A 99 -3.62 -19.43 -17.17
N ARG A 100 -2.51 -19.53 -16.44
CA ARG A 100 -1.19 -19.31 -17.00
C ARG A 100 -0.88 -20.24 -18.17
N ARG A 101 -1.18 -21.54 -18.05
CA ARG A 101 -0.99 -22.50 -19.15
C ARG A 101 -1.84 -22.13 -20.36
N TRP A 102 -3.10 -21.75 -20.12
CA TRP A 102 -4.01 -21.32 -21.16
C TRP A 102 -3.46 -20.13 -21.95
N TYR A 103 -2.90 -19.10 -21.27
CA TYR A 103 -2.25 -17.97 -21.95
C TYR A 103 -1.05 -18.41 -22.81
N SER A 104 -0.22 -19.30 -22.28
CA SER A 104 0.95 -19.84 -22.98
C SER A 104 0.57 -20.63 -24.23
N GLU A 105 -0.44 -21.50 -24.13
CA GLU A 105 -0.96 -22.30 -25.25
C GLU A 105 -1.53 -21.43 -26.39
N HIS A 106 -2.13 -20.30 -26.04
CA HIS A 106 -2.71 -19.37 -27.02
C HIS A 106 -1.71 -18.31 -27.51
N SER A 107 -0.43 -18.41 -27.13
CA SER A 107 0.62 -17.42 -27.45
C SER A 107 0.23 -15.99 -27.05
N MET A 108 -0.52 -15.86 -25.96
CA MET A 108 -0.95 -14.58 -25.40
C MET A 108 0.02 -14.12 -24.31
N SER A 109 0.30 -12.82 -24.27
CA SER A 109 1.12 -12.24 -23.21
C SER A 109 0.39 -12.35 -21.87
N TYR A 110 1.02 -13.03 -20.90
CA TYR A 110 0.48 -13.22 -19.56
C TYR A 110 0.78 -12.01 -18.67
N LYS A 111 -0.03 -10.96 -18.87
CA LYS A 111 0.03 -9.70 -18.13
C LYS A 111 -1.37 -9.21 -17.79
N GLN A 112 -1.49 -8.52 -16.65
CA GLN A 112 -2.74 -7.89 -16.25
C GLN A 112 -2.48 -6.52 -15.62
N GLY A 113 -3.10 -5.50 -16.21
CA GLY A 113 -2.99 -4.12 -15.77
C GLY A 113 -4.25 -3.60 -15.08
N TYR A 114 -4.09 -3.03 -13.89
CA TYR A 114 -5.14 -2.42 -13.09
C TYR A 114 -4.92 -0.92 -12.98
N LEU A 115 -5.96 -0.14 -13.25
CA LEU A 115 -5.97 1.31 -13.05
C LEU A 115 -6.94 1.67 -11.92
N LEU A 116 -6.40 2.07 -10.78
CA LEU A 116 -7.17 2.58 -9.64
C LEU A 116 -7.25 4.11 -9.77
N HIS A 117 -8.46 4.65 -9.90
CA HIS A 117 -8.65 6.09 -10.07
C HIS A 117 -9.69 6.67 -9.13
N GLY A 118 -9.50 7.90 -8.68
CA GLY A 118 -10.46 8.56 -7.81
C GLY A 118 -9.84 9.68 -6.99
N PRO A 119 -10.64 10.44 -6.21
CA PRO A 119 -10.13 11.54 -5.39
C PRO A 119 -8.98 11.12 -4.45
N PRO A 120 -8.13 12.07 -4.02
CA PRO A 120 -7.09 11.77 -3.04
C PRO A 120 -7.69 11.37 -1.69
N GLY A 121 -7.00 10.49 -0.96
CA GLY A 121 -7.44 10.03 0.36
C GLY A 121 -8.55 8.98 0.36
N THR A 122 -8.83 8.35 -0.78
CA THR A 122 -9.80 7.25 -0.91
C THR A 122 -9.21 5.85 -0.72
N GLY A 123 -7.89 5.74 -0.48
CA GLY A 123 -7.26 4.45 -0.16
C GLY A 123 -6.72 3.65 -1.35
N LYS A 124 -6.56 4.24 -2.54
CA LYS A 124 -6.00 3.57 -3.73
C LYS A 124 -4.65 2.87 -3.47
N SER A 125 -3.70 3.57 -2.86
CA SER A 125 -2.39 3.01 -2.49
C SER A 125 -2.54 1.92 -1.45
N SER A 126 -3.26 2.19 -0.36
CA SER A 126 -3.53 1.21 0.70
C SER A 126 -4.16 -0.07 0.17
N PHE A 127 -5.09 0.03 -0.78
CA PHE A 127 -5.72 -1.11 -1.45
C PHE A 127 -4.72 -1.95 -2.23
N SER A 128 -3.78 -1.31 -2.92
CA SER A 128 -2.72 -2.00 -3.68
C SER A 128 -1.81 -2.81 -2.75
N LEU A 129 -1.45 -2.26 -1.58
CA LEU A 129 -0.68 -3.00 -0.57
C LEU A 129 -1.48 -4.19 -0.03
N SER A 130 -2.77 -4.01 0.26
CA SER A 130 -3.62 -5.09 0.74
C SER A 130 -3.80 -6.20 -0.30
N ILE A 131 -3.89 -5.88 -1.60
CA ILE A 131 -3.88 -6.87 -2.68
C ILE A 131 -2.59 -7.70 -2.66
N ALA A 132 -1.43 -7.05 -2.56
CA ALA A 132 -0.17 -7.78 -2.51
C ALA A 132 -0.08 -8.73 -1.30
N GLY A 133 -0.56 -8.26 -0.13
CA GLY A 133 -0.69 -9.08 1.07
C GLY A 133 -1.63 -10.27 0.91
N GLU A 134 -2.76 -10.08 0.23
CA GLU A 134 -3.74 -11.15 -0.06
C GLU A 134 -3.16 -12.22 -0.98
N LEU A 135 -2.44 -11.79 -2.01
CA LEU A 135 -1.82 -12.66 -3.00
C LEU A 135 -0.54 -13.33 -2.47
N GLY A 136 -0.02 -12.89 -1.32
CA GLY A 136 1.26 -13.34 -0.79
C GLY A 136 2.41 -13.03 -1.74
N MET A 137 2.36 -11.88 -2.40
CA MET A 137 3.34 -11.41 -3.37
C MET A 137 4.06 -10.17 -2.84
N ASP A 138 5.33 -10.01 -3.19
CA ASP A 138 6.07 -8.80 -2.88
C ASP A 138 5.56 -7.62 -3.72
N ILE A 139 5.45 -6.44 -3.10
CA ILE A 139 5.03 -5.20 -3.76
C ILE A 139 6.21 -4.26 -3.98
N TYR A 140 6.35 -3.78 -5.22
CA TYR A 140 7.37 -2.82 -5.63
C TYR A 140 6.71 -1.50 -5.98
N VAL A 141 6.93 -0.49 -5.15
CA VAL A 141 6.35 0.84 -5.32
C VAL A 141 7.31 1.73 -6.10
N VAL A 142 6.84 2.28 -7.21
CA VAL A 142 7.59 3.20 -8.06
C VAL A 142 6.87 4.54 -8.12
N SER A 143 7.54 5.58 -7.61
CA SER A 143 7.05 6.95 -7.67
C SER A 143 7.57 7.67 -8.92
N ILE A 144 6.67 7.92 -9.87
CA ILE A 144 7.02 8.47 -11.19
C ILE A 144 7.68 9.87 -11.17
N PRO A 145 7.28 10.83 -10.31
CA PRO A 145 7.87 12.18 -10.28
C PRO A 145 9.37 12.23 -10.01
N SER A 146 9.94 11.16 -9.43
CA SER A 146 11.33 11.10 -9.00
C SER A 146 12.24 10.26 -9.91
N THR A 147 11.68 9.69 -10.97
CA THR A 147 12.36 8.67 -11.79
C THR A 147 12.70 9.21 -13.19
N ASN A 148 13.73 8.66 -13.84
CA ASN A 148 14.05 8.90 -15.25
C ASN A 148 13.73 7.65 -16.09
N ASP A 149 13.46 7.80 -17.39
CA ASP A 149 13.12 6.68 -18.29
C ASP A 149 14.15 5.53 -18.25
N GLN A 150 15.46 5.83 -18.17
CA GLN A 150 16.52 4.82 -18.09
C GLN A 150 16.55 4.10 -16.74
N MET A 151 16.29 4.83 -15.65
CA MET A 151 16.16 4.24 -14.31
C MET A 151 14.93 3.35 -14.24
N LEU A 152 13.81 3.79 -14.82
CA LEU A 152 12.58 3.00 -14.90
C LEU A 152 12.81 1.68 -15.66
N LYS A 153 13.48 1.72 -16.81
CA LYS A 153 13.87 0.51 -17.54
C LYS A 153 14.73 -0.43 -16.70
N GLY A 154 15.73 0.12 -16.01
CA GLY A 154 16.62 -0.67 -15.14
C GLY A 154 15.88 -1.30 -13.95
N LEU A 155 14.96 -0.56 -13.33
CA LEU A 155 14.11 -1.07 -12.25
C LEU A 155 13.28 -2.24 -12.73
N PHE A 156 12.54 -2.08 -13.84
CA PHE A 156 11.70 -3.14 -14.38
C PHE A 156 12.48 -4.37 -14.87
N ALA A 157 13.73 -4.19 -15.32
CA ALA A 157 14.61 -5.30 -15.70
C ALA A 157 15.13 -6.09 -14.48
N GLY A 158 15.23 -5.44 -13.31
CA GLY A 158 15.72 -6.05 -12.08
C GLY A 158 14.62 -6.57 -11.15
N LEU A 159 13.35 -6.41 -11.51
CA LEU A 159 12.24 -6.95 -10.73
C LEU A 159 12.23 -8.48 -10.80
N PRO A 160 11.88 -9.17 -9.71
CA PRO A 160 11.67 -10.61 -9.76
C PRO A 160 10.38 -10.95 -10.52
N ASP A 161 10.27 -12.22 -10.90
CA ASP A 161 9.01 -12.79 -11.38
C ASP A 161 8.02 -12.92 -10.22
N ARG A 162 6.72 -13.00 -10.51
CA ARG A 162 5.66 -13.16 -9.50
C ARG A 162 5.66 -12.04 -8.44
N CYS A 163 5.65 -10.79 -8.91
CA CYS A 163 5.53 -9.61 -8.04
C CYS A 163 4.37 -8.68 -8.45
N VAL A 164 3.95 -7.82 -7.51
CA VAL A 164 3.02 -6.72 -7.76
C VAL A 164 3.84 -5.45 -7.96
N VAL A 165 3.62 -4.75 -9.07
CA VAL A 165 4.26 -3.47 -9.35
C VAL A 165 3.24 -2.35 -9.20
N LEU A 166 3.48 -1.43 -8.27
CA LEU A 166 2.63 -0.28 -8.02
C LEU A 166 3.27 0.99 -8.61
N LEU A 167 2.64 1.57 -9.62
CA LEU A 167 2.99 2.88 -10.15
C LEU A 167 2.08 3.96 -9.52
N GLU A 168 2.66 4.80 -8.68
CA GLU A 168 1.91 5.85 -7.99
C GLU A 168 1.84 7.15 -8.77
N ASP A 169 0.66 7.80 -8.70
CA ASP A 169 0.39 9.14 -9.24
C ASP A 169 0.84 9.32 -10.70
N ILE A 170 0.41 8.41 -11.58
CA ILE A 170 0.81 8.41 -13.00
C ILE A 170 0.38 9.68 -13.76
N ASP A 171 -0.59 10.44 -13.25
CA ASP A 171 -1.00 11.74 -13.83
C ASP A 171 0.02 12.86 -13.60
N ALA A 172 0.94 12.70 -12.63
CA ALA A 172 2.04 13.64 -12.44
C ALA A 172 3.05 13.57 -13.61
N ALA A 173 3.24 12.38 -14.20
CA ALA A 173 4.14 12.14 -15.33
C ALA A 173 3.72 12.90 -16.59
N GLY A 174 2.41 12.91 -16.87
CA GLY A 174 1.84 13.63 -18.02
C GLY A 174 1.83 15.15 -17.85
N ALA A 175 1.70 15.65 -16.62
CA ALA A 175 1.67 17.08 -16.32
C ALA A 175 3.00 17.79 -16.59
N THR A 176 4.12 17.08 -16.52
CA THR A 176 5.46 17.59 -16.91
C THR A 176 5.56 17.88 -18.41
N CYS A 177 4.80 17.18 -19.26
CA CYS A 177 4.80 17.43 -20.71
C CYS A 177 3.91 18.62 -21.11
N SER A 178 2.87 18.95 -20.33
CA SER A 178 1.94 20.06 -20.66
C SER A 178 2.50 21.45 -20.36
N ARG A 179 3.73 21.56 -19.81
CA ARG A 179 4.38 22.84 -19.52
C ARG A 179 5.25 23.37 -20.67
N ASP A 180 5.40 22.64 -21.77
CA ASP A 180 6.32 23.00 -22.87
C ASP A 180 5.66 23.17 -24.25
N SER A 181 4.33 23.28 -24.35
CA SER A 181 3.69 23.72 -25.60
C SER A 181 3.59 25.25 -25.67
N GLY A 182 4.74 25.93 -25.55
CA GLY A 182 4.94 27.30 -26.05
C GLY A 182 5.68 27.22 -27.40
N PRO A 183 5.39 28.09 -28.38
CA PRO A 183 6.04 27.98 -29.69
C PRO A 183 7.53 28.28 -29.55
N GLU A 184 8.37 27.27 -29.84
CA GLU A 184 9.82 27.41 -29.99
C GLU A 184 10.11 28.21 -31.27
N ASP A 185 10.26 29.52 -31.13
CA ASP A 185 11.00 30.37 -32.07
C ASP A 185 12.05 31.15 -31.27
N SER A 186 13.25 30.56 -31.07
CA SER A 186 14.53 31.29 -31.09
C SER A 186 15.70 30.36 -30.74
N ASP A 187 16.58 30.21 -31.73
CA ASP A 187 17.95 29.71 -31.60
C ASP A 187 18.71 30.40 -30.45
N SER A 188 19.25 29.63 -29.50
CA SER A 188 20.57 29.85 -28.90
C SER A 188 20.93 28.79 -27.85
N ASP A 189 22.09 28.18 -28.07
CA ASP A 189 23.09 27.75 -27.09
C ASP A 189 22.75 26.71 -26.00
N THR A 190 23.06 25.45 -26.36
CA THR A 190 24.05 24.58 -25.69
C THR A 190 24.12 24.49 -24.14
N ASP A 191 22.99 24.55 -23.41
CA ASP A 191 22.95 24.03 -22.01
C ASP A 191 21.56 23.52 -21.53
N SER A 192 20.57 23.43 -22.42
CA SER A 192 19.17 23.12 -22.06
C SER A 192 18.81 21.63 -22.05
N ARG A 193 19.72 20.73 -22.45
CA ARG A 193 19.45 19.27 -22.49
C ARG A 193 19.29 18.63 -21.09
N SER A 194 19.66 19.33 -20.03
CA SER A 194 19.60 18.81 -18.66
C SER A 194 18.27 19.06 -17.92
N ARG A 195 17.29 19.73 -18.55
CA ARG A 195 15.94 19.96 -17.96
C ARG A 195 14.90 18.89 -18.32
N ARG A 196 15.23 17.91 -19.18
CA ARG A 196 14.37 16.76 -19.52
C ARG A 196 14.47 15.60 -18.50
N ARG A 197 14.53 15.89 -17.19
CA ARG A 197 14.83 14.92 -16.11
C ARG A 197 13.59 14.37 -15.38
N GLY A 198 12.49 14.16 -16.10
CA GLY A 198 11.31 13.47 -15.55
C GLY A 198 10.88 12.35 -16.48
N VAL A 199 10.25 11.31 -15.93
CA VAL A 199 9.64 10.25 -16.74
C VAL A 199 8.66 10.87 -17.73
N THR A 200 8.88 10.61 -19.02
CA THR A 200 7.89 10.99 -20.03
C THR A 200 6.80 9.92 -20.09
N LEU A 201 5.57 10.33 -20.38
CA LEU A 201 4.48 9.36 -20.54
C LEU A 201 4.81 8.32 -21.63
N SER A 202 5.45 8.75 -22.72
CA SER A 202 5.97 7.86 -23.76
C SER A 202 7.05 6.91 -23.26
N GLY A 203 7.94 7.37 -22.38
CA GLY A 203 8.95 6.56 -21.71
C GLY A 203 8.33 5.46 -20.84
N LEU A 204 7.32 5.80 -20.05
CA LEU A 204 6.54 4.85 -19.28
C LEU A 204 5.86 3.81 -20.19
N LEU A 205 5.17 4.25 -21.25
CA LEU A 205 4.52 3.34 -22.20
C LEU A 205 5.49 2.35 -22.86
N ASN A 206 6.69 2.82 -23.22
CA ASN A 206 7.74 1.96 -23.77
C ASN A 206 8.24 0.92 -22.76
N VAL A 207 8.24 1.25 -21.48
CA VAL A 207 8.57 0.27 -20.42
C VAL A 207 7.43 -0.73 -20.26
N LEU A 208 6.18 -0.27 -20.23
CA LEU A 208 4.99 -1.11 -20.10
C LEU A 208 4.83 -2.12 -21.24
N ASP A 209 5.08 -1.70 -22.48
CA ASP A 209 5.04 -2.59 -23.65
C ASP A 209 6.30 -3.42 -23.83
N GLY A 210 7.43 -2.95 -23.28
CA GLY A 210 8.75 -3.56 -23.42
C GLY A 210 9.12 -4.37 -22.18
N VAL A 211 10.02 -3.84 -21.35
CA VAL A 211 10.68 -4.56 -20.24
C VAL A 211 9.69 -5.03 -19.15
N ALA A 212 8.59 -4.31 -18.95
CA ALA A 212 7.52 -4.70 -18.01
C ALA A 212 6.60 -5.79 -18.56
N SER A 213 6.68 -6.12 -19.85
CA SER A 213 5.93 -7.24 -20.45
C SER A 213 6.49 -8.61 -20.08
N GLN A 214 7.52 -8.65 -19.22
CA GLN A 214 7.97 -9.87 -18.55
C GLN A 214 6.78 -10.51 -17.82
N GLU A 215 6.60 -11.80 -18.06
CA GLU A 215 5.45 -12.59 -17.60
C GLU A 215 5.39 -12.63 -16.06
N ASP A 216 4.21 -13.00 -15.52
CA ASP A 216 3.96 -13.20 -14.09
C ASP A 216 3.95 -11.95 -13.22
N ARG A 217 3.65 -10.77 -13.79
CA ARG A 217 3.58 -9.53 -13.02
C ARG A 217 2.20 -8.94 -13.05
N VAL A 218 1.74 -8.53 -11.87
CA VAL A 218 0.50 -7.75 -11.71
C VAL A 218 0.89 -6.28 -11.66
N LEU A 219 0.41 -5.50 -12.61
CA LEU A 219 0.68 -4.06 -12.66
C LEU A 219 -0.52 -3.29 -12.11
N ILE A 220 -0.30 -2.48 -11.08
CA ILE A 220 -1.31 -1.58 -10.51
C ILE A 220 -0.84 -0.14 -10.70
N MET A 221 -1.71 0.70 -11.27
CA MET A 221 -1.46 2.12 -11.49
C MET A 221 -2.48 2.93 -10.70
N THR A 222 -2.05 4.02 -10.05
CA THR A 222 -2.96 4.92 -9.34
C THR A 222 -2.99 6.31 -9.96
N THR A 223 -4.17 6.92 -10.01
CA THR A 223 -4.31 8.31 -10.45
C THR A 223 -5.39 9.04 -9.66
N ASN A 224 -5.16 10.34 -9.40
CA ASN A 224 -6.18 11.21 -8.84
C ASN A 224 -7.03 11.91 -9.93
N HIS A 225 -6.56 11.87 -11.18
CA HIS A 225 -7.13 12.62 -12.29
C HIS A 225 -7.17 11.78 -13.57
N PRO A 226 -8.11 10.82 -13.68
CA PRO A 226 -8.17 9.92 -14.84
C PRO A 226 -8.33 10.67 -16.17
N LYS A 227 -8.97 11.85 -16.16
CA LYS A 227 -9.14 12.71 -17.35
C LYS A 227 -7.85 13.35 -17.88
N LYS A 228 -6.77 13.34 -17.09
CA LYS A 228 -5.45 13.85 -17.52
C LYS A 228 -4.57 12.77 -18.14
N LEU A 229 -4.99 11.51 -18.05
CA LEU A 229 -4.23 10.40 -18.61
C LEU A 229 -4.42 10.34 -20.12
N ASP A 230 -3.35 9.99 -20.82
CA ASP A 230 -3.38 9.69 -22.25
C ASP A 230 -4.19 8.40 -22.49
N GLU A 231 -5.09 8.44 -23.46
CA GLU A 231 -5.88 7.28 -23.87
C GLU A 231 -5.02 6.10 -24.26
N ALA A 232 -3.80 6.34 -24.78
CA ALA A 232 -2.84 5.29 -25.11
C ALA A 232 -2.51 4.42 -23.89
N LEU A 233 -2.42 4.99 -22.69
CA LEU A 233 -2.13 4.22 -21.47
C LEU A 233 -3.31 3.33 -21.06
N THR A 234 -4.54 3.75 -21.38
CA THR A 234 -5.76 3.05 -20.97
C THR A 234 -6.26 1.99 -21.97
N ARG A 235 -5.46 1.67 -22.99
CA ARG A 235 -5.81 0.66 -24.00
C ARG A 235 -5.76 -0.76 -23.42
N PRO A 236 -6.63 -1.67 -23.90
CA PRO A 236 -6.57 -3.10 -23.54
C PRO A 236 -5.18 -3.69 -23.78
N GLY A 237 -4.70 -4.54 -22.86
CA GLY A 237 -3.33 -5.07 -22.85
C GLY A 237 -2.32 -4.19 -22.12
N ARG A 238 -2.69 -2.97 -21.70
CA ARG A 238 -1.93 -2.13 -20.74
C ARG A 238 -2.73 -1.88 -19.48
N VAL A 239 -4.02 -1.57 -19.65
CA VAL A 239 -5.02 -1.49 -18.58
C VAL A 239 -6.19 -2.37 -18.99
N ASP A 240 -6.37 -3.47 -18.29
CA ASP A 240 -7.45 -4.42 -18.53
C ASP A 240 -8.64 -4.10 -17.61
N PHE A 241 -8.36 -3.61 -16.39
CA PHE A 241 -9.37 -3.32 -15.38
C PHE A 241 -9.24 -1.88 -14.85
N LYS A 242 -10.38 -1.20 -14.73
CA LYS A 242 -10.47 0.16 -14.17
C LYS A 242 -11.34 0.10 -12.92
N VAL A 243 -10.79 0.53 -11.79
CA VAL A 243 -11.49 0.56 -10.50
C VAL A 243 -11.63 2.00 -10.05
N GLU A 244 -12.88 2.45 -9.92
CA GLU A 244 -13.19 3.79 -9.42
C GLU A 244 -13.29 3.80 -7.90
N PHE A 245 -12.51 4.65 -7.26
CA PHE A 245 -12.58 4.95 -5.84
C PHE A 245 -13.36 6.24 -5.64
N GLN A 246 -14.51 6.13 -4.98
CA GLN A 246 -15.39 7.27 -4.75
C GLN A 246 -15.17 7.87 -3.34
N LEU A 247 -15.79 9.03 -3.11
CA LEU A 247 -15.88 9.60 -1.76
C LEU A 247 -16.79 8.72 -0.91
N ALA A 248 -16.67 8.86 0.41
CA ALA A 248 -17.37 8.00 1.34
C ALA A 248 -18.89 8.20 1.27
N ASP A 249 -19.61 7.09 1.12
CA ASP A 249 -21.04 7.02 1.36
C ASP A 249 -21.33 6.70 2.85
N ARG A 250 -22.61 6.55 3.20
CA ARG A 250 -23.01 6.19 4.56
C ARG A 250 -22.54 4.80 4.98
N GLY A 251 -22.48 3.85 4.05
CA GLY A 251 -21.98 2.50 4.31
C GLY A 251 -20.51 2.55 4.70
N ILE A 252 -19.69 3.20 3.89
CA ILE A 252 -18.28 3.46 4.11
C ILE A 252 -18.07 4.20 5.44
N ALA A 253 -18.82 5.27 5.71
CA ALA A 253 -18.71 6.01 6.97
C ALA A 253 -19.03 5.12 8.20
N ARG A 254 -20.03 4.25 8.09
CA ARG A 254 -20.38 3.26 9.13
C ARG A 254 -19.24 2.27 9.33
N GLU A 255 -18.71 1.68 8.27
CA GLU A 255 -17.61 0.71 8.35
C GLU A 255 -16.34 1.33 8.94
N ILE A 256 -16.00 2.57 8.58
CA ILE A 256 -14.87 3.29 9.19
C ILE A 256 -15.08 3.45 10.71
N TYR A 257 -16.29 3.80 11.14
CA TYR A 257 -16.60 3.92 12.57
C TYR A 257 -16.47 2.57 13.29
N ARG A 258 -17.05 1.51 12.72
CA ARG A 258 -16.95 0.14 13.25
C ARG A 258 -15.50 -0.32 13.33
N PHE A 259 -14.71 -0.08 12.29
CA PHE A 259 -13.30 -0.42 12.27
C PHE A 259 -12.54 0.26 13.41
N MET A 260 -12.78 1.56 13.60
CA MET A 260 -12.04 2.36 14.57
C MET A 260 -12.43 2.12 16.03
N PHE A 261 -13.70 1.83 16.30
CA PHE A 261 -14.21 1.72 17.68
C PHE A 261 -14.71 0.32 18.05
N GLY A 262 -14.94 -0.56 17.07
CA GLY A 262 -15.39 -1.94 17.31
C GLY A 262 -14.34 -2.82 17.97
N GLN A 263 -13.05 -2.49 17.84
CA GLN A 263 -11.97 -3.19 18.54
C GLN A 263 -11.62 -2.60 19.91
N LEU A 264 -12.04 -1.36 20.22
CA LEU A 264 -11.79 -0.74 21.53
C LEU A 264 -12.54 -1.43 22.69
N GLY A 265 -13.39 -2.42 22.41
CA GLY A 265 -14.08 -3.22 23.42
C GLY A 265 -13.36 -4.51 23.85
N ARG A 266 -12.19 -4.86 23.30
CA ARG A 266 -11.45 -6.08 23.70
C ARG A 266 -10.38 -5.87 24.78
N ASP A 267 -9.93 -4.64 25.01
CA ASP A 267 -9.01 -4.36 26.11
C ASP A 267 -9.79 -3.84 27.33
N VAL A 268 -9.57 -4.53 28.45
CA VAL A 268 -10.09 -4.32 29.82
C VAL A 268 -11.43 -4.98 30.15
N THR A 269 -11.43 -6.31 30.28
CA THR A 269 -11.87 -7.00 31.51
C THR A 269 -11.24 -8.39 31.58
N GLU A 270 -10.51 -8.69 32.65
CA GLU A 270 -9.89 -10.00 32.92
C GLU A 270 -10.93 -11.12 33.24
N HIS A 271 -12.21 -10.89 32.98
CA HIS A 271 -13.29 -11.84 33.31
C HIS A 271 -14.17 -12.05 32.09
N GLY A 272 -13.97 -13.21 31.46
CA GLY A 272 -14.65 -13.60 30.24
C GLY A 272 -16.16 -13.64 30.37
N GLN A 273 -16.82 -12.70 29.70
CA GLN A 273 -18.19 -12.78 29.20
C GLN A 273 -18.33 -11.79 28.03
N PRO A 274 -18.70 -12.22 26.80
CA PRO A 274 -18.91 -11.32 25.68
C PRO A 274 -20.32 -10.74 25.77
N GLU A 275 -20.53 -9.74 26.64
CA GLU A 275 -21.84 -9.10 26.82
C GLU A 275 -21.85 -7.66 26.23
N GLY A 276 -22.74 -7.44 25.25
CA GLY A 276 -23.37 -6.14 24.97
C GLY A 276 -22.64 -5.07 24.14
N CYS A 277 -21.31 -5.13 23.96
CA CYS A 277 -20.58 -4.01 23.34
C CYS A 277 -20.81 -3.83 21.82
N ASP A 278 -21.04 -4.91 21.06
CA ASP A 278 -21.13 -4.85 19.60
C ASP A 278 -22.41 -4.13 19.11
N GLY A 279 -23.51 -4.26 19.86
CA GLY A 279 -24.78 -3.61 19.53
C GLY A 279 -24.76 -2.09 19.69
N GLU A 280 -24.06 -1.58 20.72
CA GLU A 280 -23.95 -0.13 20.95
C GLU A 280 -23.02 0.53 19.93
N VAL A 281 -21.89 -0.10 19.58
CA VAL A 281 -20.99 0.39 18.52
C VAL A 281 -21.71 0.41 17.18
N GLU A 282 -22.49 -0.62 16.85
CA GLU A 282 -23.26 -0.64 15.60
C GLU A 282 -24.34 0.46 15.57
N ARG A 283 -25.02 0.72 16.70
CA ARG A 283 -25.99 1.82 16.81
C ARG A 283 -25.30 3.17 16.61
N GLN A 284 -24.17 3.38 17.27
CA GLN A 284 -23.34 4.58 17.14
C GLN A 284 -22.79 4.77 15.73
N ALA A 285 -22.37 3.70 15.07
CA ALA A 285 -21.88 3.73 13.69
C ALA A 285 -22.99 4.17 12.71
N LYS A 286 -24.22 3.65 12.88
CA LYS A 286 -25.38 4.09 12.09
C LYS A 286 -25.73 5.55 12.32
N GLU A 287 -25.70 5.99 13.58
CA GLU A 287 -25.97 7.37 13.96
C GLU A 287 -24.91 8.33 13.37
N PHE A 288 -23.63 7.97 13.48
CA PHE A 288 -22.53 8.71 12.86
C PHE A 288 -22.68 8.78 11.34
N ALA A 289 -22.92 7.64 10.68
CA ALA A 289 -23.10 7.58 9.23
C ALA A 289 -24.28 8.42 8.73
N ALA A 290 -25.36 8.52 9.50
CA ALA A 290 -26.50 9.38 9.17
C ALA A 290 -26.17 10.88 9.23
N MET A 291 -25.23 11.27 10.10
CA MET A 291 -24.78 12.67 10.24
C MET A 291 -23.73 13.07 9.20
N VAL A 292 -23.01 12.12 8.60
CA VAL A 292 -22.00 12.41 7.57
C VAL A 292 -22.70 12.64 6.22
N PRO A 293 -22.50 13.82 5.58
CA PRO A 293 -22.96 14.06 4.22
C PRO A 293 -22.40 13.04 3.21
N GLU A 294 -23.28 12.47 2.38
CA GLU A 294 -22.92 11.48 1.37
C GLU A 294 -22.00 12.07 0.29
N SER A 295 -20.97 11.33 -0.10
CA SER A 295 -20.07 11.66 -1.21
C SER A 295 -19.35 13.01 -1.10
N GLU A 296 -19.19 13.57 0.10
CA GLU A 296 -18.51 14.87 0.32
C GLU A 296 -17.10 14.72 0.93
N PHE A 297 -16.86 13.63 1.66
CA PHE A 297 -15.63 13.40 2.41
C PHE A 297 -14.91 12.14 1.93
N SER A 298 -13.59 12.18 1.93
CA SER A 298 -12.81 10.97 1.67
C SER A 298 -12.74 10.09 2.92
N PRO A 299 -12.60 8.76 2.77
CA PRO A 299 -12.33 7.85 3.88
C PRO A 299 -11.23 8.34 4.83
N ALA A 300 -10.13 8.89 4.30
CA ALA A 300 -9.03 9.43 5.11
C ALA A 300 -9.44 10.65 5.95
N GLU A 301 -10.31 11.52 5.45
CA GLU A 301 -10.82 12.68 6.20
C GLU A 301 -11.70 12.24 7.38
N ILE A 302 -12.59 11.27 7.14
CA ILE A 302 -13.44 10.68 8.18
C ILE A 302 -12.57 10.00 9.24
N MET A 303 -11.62 9.16 8.82
CA MET A 303 -10.69 8.48 9.72
C MET A 303 -9.87 9.48 10.55
N SER A 304 -9.36 10.55 9.93
CA SER A 304 -8.62 11.62 10.64
C SER A 304 -9.48 12.30 11.71
N TYR A 305 -10.77 12.52 11.45
CA TYR A 305 -11.71 13.08 12.42
C TYR A 305 -11.95 12.13 13.61
N LEU A 306 -12.21 10.85 13.33
CA LEU A 306 -12.46 9.85 14.36
C LEU A 306 -11.20 9.58 15.20
N LEU A 307 -10.00 9.66 14.63
CA LEU A 307 -8.73 9.51 15.35
C LEU A 307 -8.57 10.56 16.46
N ARG A 308 -9.05 11.79 16.22
CA ARG A 308 -9.05 12.86 17.25
C ARG A 308 -9.99 12.54 18.42
N HIS A 309 -10.97 11.68 18.19
CA HIS A 309 -11.96 11.24 19.16
C HIS A 309 -11.75 9.79 19.63
N ARG A 310 -10.54 9.23 19.42
CA ARG A 310 -10.21 7.83 19.75
C ARG A 310 -10.56 7.39 21.18
N ARG A 311 -10.60 8.33 22.14
CA ARG A 311 -10.92 8.06 23.56
C ARG A 311 -12.39 8.29 23.93
N CYS A 312 -13.17 8.92 23.05
CA CYS A 312 -14.57 9.27 23.33
C CYS A 312 -15.40 9.22 22.03
N PRO A 313 -15.89 8.02 21.65
CA PRO A 313 -16.65 7.81 20.41
C PRO A 313 -17.97 8.60 20.38
N ALA A 314 -18.62 8.77 21.54
CA ALA A 314 -19.85 9.56 21.68
C ALA A 314 -19.63 11.06 21.37
N ALA A 315 -18.46 11.61 21.70
CA ALA A 315 -18.12 12.99 21.34
C ALA A 315 -17.93 13.15 19.83
N ALA A 316 -17.48 12.10 19.13
CA ALA A 316 -17.35 12.11 17.67
C ALA A 316 -18.71 12.27 16.98
N ILE A 317 -19.77 11.66 17.52
CA ILE A 317 -21.13 11.79 16.99
C ILE A 317 -21.64 13.21 17.25
N LYS A 318 -21.58 13.67 18.50
CA LYS A 318 -22.09 15.00 18.90
C LYS A 318 -21.47 16.14 18.09
N ASN A 319 -20.18 16.06 17.79
CA ASN A 319 -19.44 17.11 17.10
C ASN A 319 -19.40 16.93 15.57
N CYS A 320 -20.00 15.86 15.02
CA CYS A 320 -19.88 15.50 13.61
C CYS A 320 -20.41 16.60 12.68
N GLY A 321 -21.59 17.16 12.98
CA GLY A 321 -22.19 18.22 12.17
C GLY A 321 -21.31 19.47 12.08
N GLN A 322 -20.79 19.94 13.22
CA GLN A 322 -19.91 21.10 13.26
C GLN A 322 -18.59 20.85 12.50
N TRP A 323 -18.02 19.65 12.63
CA TRP A 323 -16.84 19.26 11.88
C TRP A 323 -17.09 19.26 10.37
N ALA A 324 -18.18 18.64 9.93
CA ALA A 324 -18.53 18.55 8.51
C ALA A 324 -18.70 19.95 7.89
N ASP A 325 -19.44 20.83 8.56
CA ASP A 325 -19.66 22.21 8.11
C ASP A 325 -18.34 23.00 7.99
N ASN A 326 -17.47 22.91 9.00
CA ASN A 326 -16.20 23.60 9.02
C ASN A 326 -15.30 23.13 7.85
N LEU A 327 -15.19 21.81 7.67
CA LEU A 327 -14.33 21.25 6.63
C LEU A 327 -14.87 21.56 5.22
N LEU A 328 -16.19 21.57 5.02
CA LEU A 328 -16.81 22.01 3.77
C LEU A 328 -16.54 23.48 3.48
N ARG A 329 -16.60 24.36 4.48
CA ARG A 329 -16.25 25.79 4.32
C ARG A 329 -14.78 25.94 3.91
N GLU A 330 -13.87 25.24 4.56
CA GLU A 330 -12.44 25.25 4.21
C GLU A 330 -12.19 24.75 2.78
N LYS A 331 -12.85 23.66 2.36
CA LYS A 331 -12.76 23.13 0.99
C LYS A 331 -13.27 24.14 -0.04
N LYS A 332 -14.39 24.81 0.24
CA LYS A 332 -14.95 25.86 -0.63
C LYS A 332 -13.98 27.04 -0.74
N ALA A 333 -13.43 27.52 0.38
CA ALA A 333 -12.44 28.59 0.39
C ALA A 333 -11.17 28.23 -0.41
N LYS A 334 -10.62 27.02 -0.23
CA LYS A 334 -9.47 26.52 -1.01
C LYS A 334 -9.77 26.44 -2.51
N LYS A 335 -10.95 25.96 -2.90
CA LYS A 335 -11.37 25.89 -4.31
C LYS A 335 -11.49 27.28 -4.95
N ILE A 336 -11.98 28.28 -4.21
CA ILE A 336 -12.06 29.67 -4.68
C ILE A 336 -10.65 30.23 -4.87
N ALA A 337 -9.79 30.12 -3.87
CA ALA A 337 -8.40 30.58 -3.94
C ALA A 337 -7.62 29.95 -5.12
N LEU A 338 -7.82 28.66 -5.38
CA LEU A 338 -7.20 27.97 -6.53
C LEU A 338 -7.72 28.47 -7.90
N LYS A 339 -8.99 28.87 -7.98
CA LYS A 339 -9.56 29.43 -9.23
C LYS A 339 -9.04 30.83 -9.48
N ASP A 340 -8.93 31.65 -8.45
CA ASP A 340 -8.45 33.04 -8.56
C ASP A 340 -6.95 33.10 -8.86
N GLY A 341 -6.14 32.24 -8.22
CA GLY A 341 -4.71 32.11 -8.53
C GLY A 341 -4.43 31.66 -9.97
N ARG A 342 -5.29 30.82 -10.57
CA ARG A 342 -5.18 30.42 -11.98
C ARG A 342 -5.59 31.51 -12.98
N LYS A 343 -6.46 32.44 -12.58
CA LYS A 343 -6.83 33.60 -13.40
C LYS A 343 -5.70 34.63 -13.42
N ASN A 344 -5.07 34.89 -12.28
CA ASN A 344 -3.94 35.83 -12.17
C ASN A 344 -2.64 35.35 -12.82
N GLN A 345 -2.50 34.06 -13.15
CA GLN A 345 -1.35 33.53 -13.90
C GLN A 345 -1.58 33.46 -15.41
N ARG A 346 -2.78 33.81 -15.90
CA ARG A 346 -3.19 33.73 -17.31
C ARG A 346 -3.52 35.09 -17.93
N GLY A 347 -3.54 36.16 -17.14
CA GLY A 347 -3.61 37.55 -17.60
C GLY A 347 -2.30 38.23 -17.30
#